data_AF-A0A7J5GSK3-F1
#
_entry.id   AF-A0A7J5GSK3-F1
#
_cell.length_a   1.000
_cell.length_b   1.000
_cell.length_c   1.000
_cell.angle_alpha   90.00
_cell.angle_beta   90.00
_cell.angle_gamma   90.00
#
_symmetry.space_group_name_H-M   'P 1'
#
loop_
_entity.id
_entity.type
_entity.pdbx_description
1 polymer ?
#
loop_
_entity_poly.entity_id
_entity_poly.type
_entity_poly.pdbx_seq_one_letter_code
_entity_poly.pdbx_strand_id
1 'polypeptide(L)'
;MKTLSEKEFNEFNVKGLFTDRAEQAKEALFPVMQEIRKFIPGAEYGYRVIGGQYPQFYGIQIEFTQNGIRFHLNKILKENKYKIVPDMEHFTNVNRYDIERVTKQYEKPCNIGTFTAKKVNDWINYYTLIYNQVAEEEAENAQKVADFLKSIENESIRWEAKDHSKGTITRNGLCFTFYIENGHLSYELALSYCGTTDYNKFRLMADNQFFPKGNY
;
A
#
# COMPACT_ATOMS: atom_id res chain seq x y z
N MET A 1 -6.79 4.11 -6.37
CA MET A 1 -7.93 4.98 -6.80
C MET A 1 -7.77 6.29 -6.05
N LYS A 2 -8.40 7.40 -6.46
CA LYS A 2 -8.18 8.69 -5.79
C LYS A 2 -9.45 9.14 -5.08
N THR A 3 -9.31 9.73 -3.89
CA THR A 3 -10.40 10.45 -3.24
C THR A 3 -10.23 11.95 -3.41
N LEU A 4 -11.24 12.60 -3.98
CA LEU A 4 -11.29 14.04 -4.27
C LEU A 4 -12.18 14.76 -3.26
N SER A 5 -11.82 15.99 -2.92
CA SER A 5 -12.74 16.95 -2.30
C SER A 5 -13.88 17.31 -3.26
N GLU A 6 -14.94 17.95 -2.75
CA GLU A 6 -16.06 18.42 -3.58
C GLU A 6 -15.61 19.38 -4.70
N LYS A 7 -14.69 20.29 -4.38
CA LYS A 7 -14.11 21.21 -5.36
C LYS A 7 -13.37 20.46 -6.46
N GLU A 8 -12.44 19.57 -6.08
CA GLU A 8 -11.68 18.77 -7.04
C GLU A 8 -12.59 17.84 -7.87
N PHE A 9 -13.66 17.31 -7.27
CA PHE A 9 -14.63 16.48 -7.98
C PHE A 9 -15.39 17.29 -9.04
N ASN A 10 -15.79 18.52 -8.74
CA ASN A 10 -16.47 19.37 -9.71
C ASN A 10 -15.55 19.73 -10.89
N GLU A 11 -14.27 19.98 -10.62
CA GLU A 11 -13.24 20.18 -11.66
C GLU A 11 -12.94 18.89 -12.45
N PHE A 12 -13.06 17.73 -11.82
CA PHE A 12 -12.93 16.43 -12.48
C PHE A 12 -14.17 16.09 -13.35
N ASN A 13 -15.36 16.44 -12.86
CA ASN A 13 -16.65 16.11 -13.46
C ASN A 13 -17.21 17.26 -14.32
N VAL A 14 -16.36 17.99 -15.03
CA VAL A 14 -16.75 19.17 -15.84
C VAL A 14 -17.84 18.88 -16.86
N LYS A 15 -17.90 17.65 -17.40
CA LYS A 15 -18.94 17.21 -18.34
C LYS A 15 -20.22 16.70 -17.65
N GLY A 16 -20.29 16.75 -16.33
CA GLY A 16 -21.44 16.29 -15.55
C GLY A 16 -21.71 14.78 -15.62
N LEU A 17 -20.73 13.98 -16.08
CA LEU A 17 -20.88 12.54 -16.31
C LEU A 17 -21.34 11.76 -15.07
N PHE A 18 -20.99 12.24 -13.88
CA PHE A 18 -21.27 11.57 -12.60
C PHE A 18 -22.19 12.33 -11.66
N THR A 19 -22.77 13.46 -12.09
CA THR A 19 -23.51 14.37 -11.19
C THR A 19 -24.67 13.69 -10.49
N ASP A 20 -25.56 13.02 -11.23
CA ASP A 20 -26.73 12.36 -10.66
C ASP A 20 -26.35 11.27 -9.65
N ARG A 21 -25.32 10.47 -9.96
CA ARG A 21 -24.83 9.41 -9.07
C ARG A 21 -24.19 9.99 -7.82
N ALA A 22 -23.48 11.12 -7.95
CA ALA A 22 -22.89 11.80 -6.83
C ALA A 22 -23.94 12.39 -5.89
N GLU A 23 -24.94 13.10 -6.42
CA GLU A 23 -26.03 13.66 -5.61
C GLU A 23 -26.84 12.56 -4.91
N GLN A 24 -27.20 11.48 -5.61
CA GLN A 24 -27.87 10.33 -5.00
C GLN A 24 -27.06 9.73 -3.83
N ALA A 25 -25.74 9.62 -3.97
CA ALA A 25 -24.86 9.12 -2.92
C ALA A 25 -24.71 10.12 -1.75
N LYS A 26 -24.70 11.44 -2.02
CA LYS A 26 -24.71 12.48 -0.97
C LYS A 26 -25.99 12.41 -0.14
N GLU A 27 -27.14 12.34 -0.80
CA GLU A 27 -28.45 12.22 -0.14
C GLU A 27 -28.52 10.99 0.75
N ALA A 28 -28.06 9.83 0.26
CA ALA A 28 -28.02 8.59 1.03
C ALA A 28 -27.12 8.68 2.28
N LEU A 29 -26.03 9.45 2.21
CA LEU A 29 -25.10 9.64 3.33
C LEU A 29 -25.45 10.82 4.22
N PHE A 30 -26.37 11.70 3.82
CA PHE A 30 -26.70 12.93 4.53
C PHE A 30 -27.12 12.70 6.00
N PRO A 31 -27.99 11.73 6.34
CA PRO A 31 -28.34 11.47 7.74
C PRO A 31 -27.12 11.04 8.56
N VAL A 32 -26.22 10.25 7.97
CA VAL A 32 -25.00 9.79 8.64
C VAL A 32 -24.01 10.94 8.83
N MET A 33 -23.89 11.82 7.84
CA MET A 33 -23.09 13.05 7.90
C MET A 33 -23.53 13.95 9.06
N GLN A 34 -24.85 14.13 9.24
CA GLN A 34 -25.40 14.91 10.35
C GLN A 34 -25.01 14.30 11.71
N GLU A 35 -25.10 12.98 11.86
CA GLU A 35 -24.76 12.30 13.11
C GLU A 35 -23.26 12.36 13.44
N ILE A 36 -22.38 12.12 12.47
CA ILE A 36 -20.94 12.18 12.72
C ILE A 36 -20.45 13.60 12.98
N ARG A 37 -21.03 14.62 12.34
CA ARG A 37 -20.66 16.04 12.56
C ARG A 37 -20.90 16.55 13.97
N LYS A 38 -21.77 15.90 14.75
CA LYS A 38 -21.92 16.18 16.19
C LYS A 38 -20.64 15.89 16.98
N PHE A 39 -19.80 14.98 16.49
CA PHE A 39 -18.56 14.56 17.13
C PHE A 39 -17.31 15.03 16.37
N ILE A 40 -17.41 15.12 15.04
CA ILE A 40 -16.34 15.57 14.14
C ILE A 40 -16.88 16.68 13.22
N PRO A 41 -16.93 17.94 13.68
CA PRO A 41 -17.53 19.04 12.91
C PRO A 41 -16.89 19.25 11.53
N GLY A 42 -15.59 18.95 11.40
CA GLY A 42 -14.83 19.04 10.14
C GLY A 42 -15.01 17.85 9.19
N ALA A 43 -16.04 17.01 9.38
CA ALA A 43 -16.31 15.91 8.46
C ALA A 43 -16.90 16.39 7.12
N GLU A 44 -16.34 15.86 6.03
CA GLU A 44 -16.60 16.26 4.65
C GLU A 44 -16.89 15.06 3.75
N TYR A 45 -17.42 15.31 2.55
CA TYR A 45 -17.62 14.28 1.54
C TYR A 45 -16.35 14.10 0.71
N GLY A 46 -15.85 12.87 0.67
CA GLY A 46 -14.78 12.43 -0.22
C GLY A 46 -15.33 11.65 -1.40
N TYR A 47 -15.00 12.06 -2.63
CA TYR A 47 -15.49 11.47 -3.87
C TYR A 47 -14.46 10.49 -4.42
N ARG A 48 -14.79 9.20 -4.45
CA ARG A 48 -13.87 8.14 -4.92
C ARG A 48 -13.99 7.99 -6.43
N VAL A 49 -12.89 8.24 -7.12
CA VAL A 49 -12.83 8.20 -8.58
C VAL A 49 -11.57 7.50 -9.08
N ILE A 50 -11.63 7.06 -10.33
CA ILE A 50 -10.45 6.72 -11.14
C ILE A 50 -10.42 7.71 -12.30
N GLY A 51 -9.28 8.37 -12.49
CA GLY A 51 -9.03 9.25 -13.63
C GLY A 51 -8.46 8.51 -14.85
N GLY A 52 -8.13 9.25 -15.90
CA GLY A 52 -7.57 8.71 -17.13
C GLY A 52 -8.54 8.78 -18.31
N GLN A 53 -8.24 8.03 -19.37
CA GLN A 53 -9.03 8.03 -20.63
C GLN A 53 -10.50 7.62 -20.41
N TYR A 54 -10.74 6.74 -19.43
CA TYR A 54 -12.06 6.25 -19.05
C TYR A 54 -12.31 6.54 -17.57
N PRO A 55 -12.72 7.78 -17.22
CA PRO A 55 -12.95 8.13 -15.83
C PRO A 55 -14.10 7.30 -15.24
N GLN A 56 -14.02 6.99 -13.95
CA GLN A 56 -15.05 6.24 -13.22
C GLN A 56 -15.33 6.86 -11.85
N PHE A 57 -16.60 6.83 -11.45
CA PHE A 57 -17.07 7.22 -10.12
C PHE A 57 -17.51 5.99 -9.34
N TYR A 58 -16.91 5.78 -8.15
CA TYR A 58 -17.16 4.62 -7.30
C TYR A 58 -18.10 4.92 -6.14
N GLY A 59 -18.31 6.19 -5.81
CA GLY A 59 -19.18 6.61 -4.72
C GLY A 59 -18.56 7.72 -3.89
N ILE A 60 -19.26 8.03 -2.79
CA ILE A 60 -18.83 9.02 -1.80
C ILE A 60 -18.60 8.30 -0.48
N GLN A 61 -17.66 8.82 0.30
CA GLN A 61 -17.42 8.45 1.68
C GLN A 61 -17.39 9.71 2.56
N ILE A 62 -17.65 9.54 3.85
CA ILE A 62 -17.49 10.62 4.82
C ILE A 62 -16.05 10.56 5.34
N GLU A 63 -15.34 11.67 5.25
CA GLU A 63 -13.93 11.78 5.60
C GLU A 63 -13.68 12.91 6.58
N PHE A 64 -12.59 12.80 7.32
CA PHE A 64 -12.09 13.85 8.21
C PHE A 64 -10.63 13.59 8.52
N THR A 65 -9.94 14.63 8.97
CA THR A 65 -8.55 14.51 9.44
C THR A 65 -8.52 14.65 10.95
N GLN A 66 -7.83 13.73 11.63
CA GLN A 66 -7.62 13.77 13.07
C GLN A 66 -6.18 13.35 13.35
N ASN A 67 -5.47 14.07 14.22
CA ASN A 67 -4.07 13.78 14.57
C ASN A 67 -3.13 13.69 13.35
N GLY A 68 -3.41 14.46 12.28
CA GLY A 68 -2.64 14.40 11.03
C GLY A 68 -2.96 13.21 10.13
N ILE A 69 -3.90 12.33 10.51
CA ILE A 69 -4.28 11.14 9.76
C ILE A 69 -5.65 11.36 9.12
N ARG A 70 -5.77 11.08 7.81
CA ARG A 70 -7.05 11.08 7.11
C ARG A 70 -7.81 9.80 7.44
N PHE A 71 -9.02 9.94 7.94
CA PHE A 71 -9.94 8.84 8.21
C PHE A 71 -11.14 8.90 7.28
N HIS A 72 -11.75 7.75 7.05
CA HIS A 72 -13.04 7.64 6.41
C HIS A 72 -13.98 6.70 7.16
N LEU A 73 -15.28 6.98 7.06
CA LEU A 73 -16.31 6.14 7.61
C LEU A 73 -16.61 4.99 6.64
N ASN A 74 -16.48 3.76 7.10
CA ASN A 74 -16.76 2.56 6.32
C ASN A 74 -17.99 1.81 6.87
N LYS A 75 -18.99 1.61 6.01
CA LYS A 75 -20.20 0.85 6.34
C LYS A 75 -19.93 -0.66 6.29
N ILE A 76 -20.37 -1.36 7.33
CA ILE A 76 -20.35 -2.83 7.43
C ILE A 76 -21.75 -3.32 7.06
N LEU A 77 -21.92 -3.69 5.79
CA LEU A 77 -23.23 -3.99 5.21
C LEU A 77 -24.00 -5.09 5.97
N LYS A 78 -23.32 -6.17 6.36
CA LYS A 78 -23.95 -7.31 7.07
C LYS A 78 -24.49 -6.96 8.45
N GLU A 79 -23.93 -5.95 9.12
CA GLU A 79 -24.33 -5.56 10.47
C GLU A 79 -25.17 -4.28 10.49
N ASN A 80 -25.27 -3.58 9.35
CA ASN A 80 -25.78 -2.21 9.25
C ASN A 80 -25.15 -1.26 10.30
N LYS A 81 -23.84 -1.44 10.55
CA LYS A 81 -23.03 -0.61 11.46
C LYS A 81 -21.89 0.05 10.70
N TYR A 82 -21.17 0.93 11.36
CA TYR A 82 -20.01 1.63 10.82
C TYR A 82 -18.75 1.32 11.60
N LYS A 83 -17.61 1.52 10.94
CA LYS A 83 -16.30 1.66 11.56
C LYS A 83 -15.60 2.87 10.93
N ILE A 84 -14.69 3.49 11.66
CA ILE A 84 -13.81 4.54 11.14
C ILE A 84 -12.49 3.86 10.81
N VAL A 85 -11.92 4.12 9.63
CA VAL A 85 -10.66 3.51 9.17
C VAL A 85 -9.74 4.59 8.60
N PRO A 86 -8.42 4.48 8.78
CA PRO A 86 -7.46 5.43 8.25
C PRO A 86 -7.22 5.16 6.75
N ASP A 87 -6.83 6.20 6.03
CA ASP A 87 -6.22 6.05 4.71
C ASP A 87 -4.77 5.58 4.88
N MET A 88 -4.46 4.44 4.27
CA MET A 88 -3.13 3.81 4.29
C MET A 88 -2.63 3.54 2.86
N GLU A 89 -3.33 4.01 1.81
CA GLU A 89 -2.97 3.73 0.41
C GLU A 89 -1.65 4.40 -0.02
N HIS A 90 -1.15 5.37 0.76
CA HIS A 90 0.11 6.06 0.49
C HIS A 90 1.35 5.33 1.00
N PHE A 91 1.19 4.29 1.84
CA PHE A 91 2.32 3.47 2.24
C PHE A 91 2.70 2.52 1.10
N THR A 92 3.99 2.50 0.77
CA THR A 92 4.51 1.79 -0.41
C THR A 92 5.45 0.65 -0.06
N ASN A 93 6.06 0.70 1.13
CA ASN A 93 7.03 -0.23 1.70
C ASN A 93 6.42 -1.15 2.79
N VAL A 94 5.09 -1.24 2.82
CA VAL A 94 4.34 -2.25 3.57
C VAL A 94 3.26 -2.81 2.65
N ASN A 95 2.92 -4.06 2.86
CA ASN A 95 1.81 -4.69 2.14
C ASN A 95 0.61 -4.91 3.07
N ARG A 96 -0.47 -5.43 2.50
CA ARG A 96 -1.70 -5.72 3.24
C ARG A 96 -1.48 -6.68 4.42
N TYR A 97 -0.60 -7.66 4.28
CA TYR A 97 -0.32 -8.63 5.34
C TYR A 97 0.41 -7.99 6.52
N ASP A 98 1.30 -7.03 6.28
CA ASP A 98 1.95 -6.24 7.34
C ASP A 98 0.91 -5.46 8.14
N ILE A 99 0.03 -4.73 7.45
CA ILE A 99 -1.06 -3.97 8.08
C ILE A 99 -1.99 -4.89 8.87
N GLU A 100 -2.37 -6.05 8.30
CA GLU A 100 -3.20 -7.04 9.00
C GLU A 100 -2.49 -7.63 10.22
N ARG A 101 -1.18 -7.88 10.15
CA ARG A 101 -0.35 -8.38 11.26
C ARG A 101 -0.30 -7.35 12.39
N VAL A 102 -0.08 -6.07 12.08
CA VAL A 102 -0.10 -4.99 13.08
C VAL A 102 -1.49 -4.86 13.68
N THR A 103 -2.54 -4.81 12.86
CA THR A 103 -3.92 -4.67 13.31
C THR A 103 -4.34 -5.75 14.31
N LYS A 104 -3.90 -7.01 14.11
CA LYS A 104 -4.22 -8.14 15.00
C LYS A 104 -3.65 -8.01 16.42
N GLN A 105 -2.69 -7.12 16.65
CA GLN A 105 -2.08 -6.89 17.97
C GLN A 105 -2.98 -6.06 18.89
N TYR A 106 -3.94 -5.33 18.32
CA TYR A 106 -4.80 -4.41 19.06
C TYR A 106 -6.20 -4.97 19.24
N GLU A 107 -6.81 -4.71 20.40
CA GLU A 107 -8.18 -5.11 20.66
C GLU A 107 -9.16 -4.24 19.88
N LYS A 108 -9.99 -4.89 19.05
CA LYS A 108 -10.91 -4.21 18.15
C LYS A 108 -12.08 -3.55 18.89
N PRO A 109 -12.36 -2.25 18.66
CA PRO A 109 -13.52 -1.57 19.22
C PRO A 109 -14.86 -2.12 18.72
N CYS A 110 -15.93 -1.86 19.47
CA CYS A 110 -17.28 -2.17 19.01
C CYS A 110 -17.66 -1.36 17.77
N ASN A 111 -18.24 -2.02 16.76
CA ASN A 111 -18.80 -1.35 15.60
C ASN A 111 -19.89 -0.32 16.00
N ILE A 112 -19.95 0.79 15.26
CA ILE A 112 -20.83 1.93 15.52
C ILE A 112 -22.22 1.69 14.92
N GLY A 113 -23.18 1.26 15.75
CA GLY A 113 -24.60 1.26 15.38
C GLY A 113 -25.31 2.59 15.67
N THR A 114 -24.91 3.24 16.76
CA THR A 114 -25.32 4.59 17.16
C THR A 114 -24.06 5.39 17.40
N PHE A 115 -23.97 6.58 16.82
CA PHE A 115 -22.83 7.46 16.99
C PHE A 115 -22.83 8.02 18.41
N THR A 116 -21.74 7.77 19.14
CA THR A 116 -21.48 8.34 20.45
C THR A 116 -20.03 8.79 20.50
N ALA A 117 -19.73 9.80 21.30
CA ALA A 117 -18.36 10.31 21.46
C ALA A 117 -17.38 9.18 21.81
N LYS A 118 -17.77 8.30 22.73
CA LYS A 118 -16.97 7.12 23.10
C LYS A 118 -16.65 6.24 21.90
N LYS A 119 -17.65 5.79 21.13
CA LYS A 119 -17.41 4.87 20.01
C LYS A 119 -16.60 5.51 18.89
N VAL A 120 -16.84 6.79 18.60
CA VAL A 120 -16.06 7.53 17.60
C VAL A 120 -14.60 7.61 18.04
N ASN A 121 -14.34 8.04 19.28
CA ASN A 121 -12.98 8.15 19.82
C ASN A 121 -12.28 6.79 19.96
N ASP A 122 -12.99 5.74 20.37
CA ASP A 122 -12.42 4.38 20.46
C ASP A 122 -11.87 3.93 19.10
N TRP A 123 -12.62 4.14 18.00
CA TRP A 123 -12.14 3.79 16.66
C TRP A 123 -10.99 4.67 16.17
N ILE A 124 -11.04 5.98 16.42
CA ILE A 124 -9.96 6.91 16.04
C ILE A 124 -8.67 6.52 16.78
N ASN A 125 -8.75 6.32 18.10
CA ASN A 125 -7.59 5.96 18.92
C ASN A 125 -7.02 4.60 18.51
N TYR A 126 -7.88 3.59 18.35
CA TYR A 126 -7.49 2.26 17.91
C TYR A 126 -6.69 2.30 16.60
N TYR A 127 -7.21 2.97 15.58
CA TYR A 127 -6.50 3.05 14.31
C TYR A 127 -5.36 4.05 14.27
N THR A 128 -5.32 5.05 15.15
CA THR A 128 -4.16 5.93 15.30
C THR A 128 -2.95 5.11 15.77
N LEU A 129 -3.13 4.22 16.75
CA LEU A 129 -2.05 3.33 17.23
C LEU A 129 -1.53 2.43 16.11
N ILE A 130 -2.44 1.76 15.39
CA ILE A 130 -2.10 0.89 14.26
C ILE A 130 -1.39 1.68 13.17
N TYR A 131 -1.91 2.85 12.81
CA TYR A 131 -1.34 3.69 11.75
C TYR A 131 0.09 4.10 12.08
N ASN A 132 0.35 4.56 13.30
CA ASN A 132 1.69 4.96 13.72
C ASN A 132 2.69 3.79 13.66
N GLN A 133 2.29 2.61 14.14
CA GLN A 133 3.15 1.42 14.05
C GLN A 133 3.39 0.99 12.59
N VAL A 134 2.38 1.08 11.72
CA VAL A 134 2.56 0.82 10.28
C VAL A 134 3.49 1.86 9.65
N ALA A 135 3.41 3.13 10.05
CA ALA A 135 4.29 4.18 9.56
C ALA A 135 5.75 3.98 10.00
N GLU A 136 5.97 3.46 11.22
CA GLU A 136 7.29 3.05 11.69
C GLU A 136 7.84 1.89 10.84
N GLU A 137 7.04 0.84 10.60
CA GLU A 137 7.45 -0.29 9.76
C GLU A 137 7.72 0.10 8.30
N GLU A 138 6.92 1.02 7.74
CA GLU A 138 7.15 1.62 6.40
C GLU A 138 8.53 2.28 6.34
N ALA A 139 8.88 3.09 7.34
CA ALA A 139 10.16 3.78 7.39
C ALA A 139 11.33 2.79 7.56
N GLU A 140 11.18 1.78 8.43
CA GLU A 140 12.18 0.73 8.59
C GLU A 140 12.40 -0.07 7.31
N ASN A 141 11.34 -0.44 6.61
CA ASN A 141 11.43 -1.22 5.38
C ASN A 141 12.05 -0.38 4.24
N ALA A 142 11.67 0.90 4.12
CA ALA A 142 12.31 1.82 3.19
C ALA A 142 13.82 1.92 3.48
N GLN A 143 14.22 2.01 4.74
CA GLN A 143 15.62 2.04 5.14
C GLN A 143 16.35 0.74 4.80
N LYS A 144 15.75 -0.43 5.08
CA LYS A 144 16.34 -1.75 4.72
C LYS A 144 16.60 -1.86 3.23
N VAL A 145 15.64 -1.43 2.39
CA VAL A 145 15.81 -1.41 0.93
C VAL A 145 16.92 -0.46 0.52
N ALA A 146 16.96 0.76 1.07
CA ALA A 146 18.00 1.74 0.76
C ALA A 146 19.40 1.24 1.15
N ASP A 147 19.56 0.64 2.33
CA ASP A 147 20.82 0.09 2.81
C ASP A 147 21.30 -1.07 1.94
N PHE A 148 20.38 -1.95 1.54
CA PHE A 148 20.69 -3.03 0.61
C PHE A 148 21.16 -2.49 -0.75
N LEU A 149 20.41 -1.57 -1.36
CA LEU A 149 20.78 -0.97 -2.65
C LEU A 149 22.14 -0.27 -2.58
N LYS A 150 22.44 0.41 -1.48
CA LYS A 150 23.75 1.03 -1.22
C LYS A 150 24.86 -0.01 -1.12
N SER A 151 24.60 -1.15 -0.46
CA SER A 151 25.59 -2.23 -0.33
C SER A 151 26.03 -2.85 -1.66
N ILE A 152 25.18 -2.75 -2.70
CA ILE A 152 25.41 -3.28 -4.05
C ILE A 152 25.67 -2.17 -5.09
N GLU A 153 25.89 -0.92 -4.67
CA GLU A 153 25.97 0.24 -5.57
C GLU A 153 27.10 0.14 -6.62
N ASN A 154 28.16 -0.60 -6.31
CA ASN A 154 29.32 -0.81 -7.19
C ASN A 154 29.21 -2.10 -8.02
N GLU A 155 28.12 -2.85 -7.90
CA GLU A 155 27.88 -4.07 -8.67
C GLU A 155 27.27 -3.75 -10.04
N SER A 156 27.60 -4.55 -11.05
CA SER A 156 26.94 -4.48 -12.35
C SER A 156 25.61 -5.22 -12.30
N ILE A 157 24.52 -4.48 -12.06
CA ILE A 157 23.17 -5.03 -11.91
C ILE A 157 22.46 -5.06 -13.27
N ARG A 158 21.92 -6.24 -13.63
CA ARG A 158 20.93 -6.36 -14.70
C ARG A 158 19.53 -6.23 -14.11
N TRP A 159 18.89 -5.09 -14.33
CA TRP A 159 17.49 -4.86 -13.96
C TRP A 159 16.54 -5.55 -14.94
N GLU A 160 15.63 -6.39 -14.42
CA GLU A 160 14.67 -7.13 -15.25
C GLU A 160 13.31 -6.42 -15.36
N ALA A 161 13.03 -5.51 -14.41
CA ALA A 161 11.81 -4.71 -14.38
C ALA A 161 12.14 -3.21 -14.45
N LYS A 162 11.27 -2.43 -15.09
CA LYS A 162 11.44 -0.98 -15.27
C LYS A 162 11.40 -0.18 -13.97
N ASP A 163 10.68 -0.70 -12.98
CA ASP A 163 10.56 -0.14 -11.64
C ASP A 163 11.69 -0.56 -10.71
N HIS A 164 12.68 -1.30 -11.23
CA HIS A 164 13.79 -1.86 -10.47
C HIS A 164 13.35 -2.74 -9.29
N SER A 165 12.19 -3.39 -9.39
CA SER A 165 11.71 -4.39 -8.43
C SER A 165 12.47 -5.70 -8.47
N LYS A 166 13.22 -5.98 -9.55
CA LYS A 166 14.00 -7.21 -9.71
C LYS A 166 15.34 -6.92 -10.39
N GLY A 167 16.42 -7.34 -9.73
CA GLY A 167 17.78 -7.20 -10.24
C GLY A 167 18.58 -8.49 -10.10
N THR A 168 19.50 -8.71 -11.04
CA THR A 168 20.40 -9.86 -11.05
C THR A 168 21.84 -9.39 -11.17
N ILE A 169 22.69 -9.86 -10.26
CA ILE A 169 24.14 -9.64 -10.27
C ILE A 169 24.82 -10.96 -10.62
N THR A 170 25.75 -10.94 -11.57
CA THR A 170 26.52 -12.12 -11.94
C THR A 170 28.00 -11.94 -11.61
N ARG A 171 28.55 -12.81 -10.76
CA ARG A 171 29.99 -12.84 -10.43
C ARG A 171 30.50 -14.28 -10.47
N ASN A 172 31.60 -14.52 -11.18
CA ASN A 172 32.28 -15.82 -11.23
C ASN A 172 31.33 -17.01 -11.49
N GLY A 173 30.38 -16.85 -12.40
CA GLY A 173 29.43 -17.92 -12.74
C GLY A 173 28.32 -18.16 -11.72
N LEU A 174 28.15 -17.29 -10.72
CA LEU A 174 26.99 -17.24 -9.82
C LEU A 174 26.10 -16.07 -10.19
N CYS A 175 24.79 -16.31 -10.21
CA CYS A 175 23.74 -15.31 -10.30
C CYS A 175 23.12 -15.12 -8.92
N PHE A 176 23.24 -13.91 -8.39
CA PHE A 176 22.48 -13.46 -7.24
C PHE A 176 21.33 -12.60 -7.74
N THR A 177 20.12 -13.11 -7.64
CA THR A 177 18.88 -12.42 -8.01
C THR A 177 18.23 -11.90 -6.74
N PHE A 178 17.77 -10.65 -6.75
CA PHE A 178 17.03 -10.06 -5.65
C PHE A 178 15.73 -9.45 -6.15
N TYR A 179 14.75 -9.45 -5.25
CA TYR A 179 13.41 -8.91 -5.45
C TYR A 179 13.12 -7.88 -4.36
N ILE A 180 12.57 -6.73 -4.76
CA ILE A 180 12.15 -5.63 -3.89
C ILE A 180 10.64 -5.48 -4.10
N GLU A 181 9.85 -5.95 -3.13
CA GLU A 181 8.39 -5.91 -3.19
C GLU A 181 7.82 -5.33 -1.91
N ASN A 182 7.16 -4.19 -1.99
CA ASN A 182 6.56 -3.49 -0.85
C ASN A 182 7.49 -3.40 0.36
N GLY A 183 8.75 -2.99 0.15
CA GLY A 183 9.73 -2.85 1.23
C GLY A 183 10.37 -4.15 1.70
N HIS A 184 9.93 -5.30 1.19
CA HIS A 184 10.51 -6.60 1.50
C HIS A 184 11.58 -6.98 0.47
N LEU A 185 12.65 -7.59 0.98
CA LEU A 185 13.73 -8.13 0.17
C LEU A 185 13.64 -9.66 0.18
N SER A 186 13.72 -10.26 -1.00
CA SER A 186 13.95 -11.70 -1.13
C SER A 186 15.04 -11.98 -2.14
N TYR A 187 15.67 -13.15 -2.03
CA TYR A 187 16.89 -13.46 -2.74
C TYR A 187 16.84 -14.88 -3.30
N GLU A 188 17.49 -15.05 -4.44
CA GLU A 188 17.73 -16.35 -5.07
C GLU A 188 19.20 -16.40 -5.49
N LEU A 189 19.85 -17.52 -5.19
CA LEU A 189 21.21 -17.79 -5.62
C LEU A 189 21.19 -18.98 -6.59
N ALA A 190 21.68 -18.76 -7.79
CA ALA A 190 21.73 -19.76 -8.84
C ALA A 190 23.12 -19.80 -9.49
N LEU A 191 23.46 -20.95 -10.09
CA LEU A 191 24.61 -21.03 -10.98
C LEU A 191 24.23 -20.46 -12.35
N SER A 192 25.06 -19.57 -12.88
CA SER A 192 24.99 -19.05 -14.25
C SER A 192 25.54 -20.08 -15.25
N TYR A 193 24.93 -21.27 -15.30
CA TYR A 193 25.49 -22.38 -16.06
C TYR A 193 24.43 -23.35 -16.61
N CYS A 194 24.71 -23.96 -17.75
CA CYS A 194 23.90 -25.02 -18.38
C CYS A 194 24.56 -26.38 -18.13
N GLY A 195 23.97 -27.27 -17.31
CA GLY A 195 24.45 -28.60 -16.87
C GLY A 195 25.70 -29.23 -17.53
N THR A 196 26.60 -29.81 -16.72
CA THR A 196 27.89 -30.36 -17.18
C THR A 196 28.05 -31.79 -16.70
N THR A 197 28.60 -32.63 -17.56
CA THR A 197 29.15 -33.94 -17.19
C THR A 197 30.69 -33.91 -17.11
N ASP A 198 31.31 -32.75 -17.33
CA ASP A 198 32.76 -32.55 -17.31
C ASP A 198 33.25 -32.27 -15.88
N TYR A 199 34.10 -33.16 -15.36
CA TYR A 199 34.63 -33.07 -13.99
C TYR A 199 35.48 -31.81 -13.74
N ASN A 200 36.23 -31.33 -14.74
CA ASN A 200 37.04 -30.12 -14.59
C ASN A 200 36.15 -28.87 -14.48
N LYS A 201 35.05 -28.82 -15.24
CA LYS A 201 34.06 -27.75 -15.11
C LYS A 201 33.35 -27.81 -13.77
N PHE A 202 32.97 -28.99 -13.30
CA PHE A 202 32.44 -29.17 -11.94
C PHE A 202 33.40 -28.64 -10.89
N ARG A 203 34.68 -29.05 -10.93
CA ARG A 203 35.70 -28.61 -9.99
C ARG A 203 35.85 -27.08 -9.99
N LEU A 204 35.94 -26.45 -11.16
CA LEU A 204 36.02 -24.99 -11.27
C LEU A 204 34.79 -24.29 -10.69
N MET A 205 33.59 -24.83 -10.87
CA MET A 205 32.37 -24.27 -10.27
C MET A 205 32.35 -24.44 -8.75
N ALA A 206 32.68 -25.63 -8.24
CA ALA A 206 32.72 -25.94 -6.81
C ALA A 206 33.76 -25.09 -6.06
N ASP A 207 34.89 -24.80 -6.70
CA ASP A 207 35.98 -24.00 -6.13
C ASP A 207 35.78 -22.48 -6.32
N ASN A 208 34.63 -22.04 -6.87
CA ASN A 208 34.32 -20.63 -7.22
C ASN A 208 35.33 -20.00 -8.22
N GLN A 209 35.85 -20.81 -9.14
CA GLN A 209 36.84 -20.46 -10.17
C GLN A 209 36.27 -20.49 -11.59
N PHE A 210 34.96 -20.68 -11.76
CA PHE A 210 34.33 -20.79 -13.07
C PHE A 210 34.02 -19.41 -13.66
N PHE A 211 34.51 -19.16 -14.89
CA PHE A 211 34.22 -17.95 -15.65
C PHE A 211 33.47 -18.33 -16.92
N PRO A 212 32.19 -17.92 -17.08
CA PRO A 212 31.49 -18.13 -18.34
C PRO A 212 32.14 -17.27 -19.41
N LYS A 213 32.95 -17.87 -20.27
CA LYS A 213 33.39 -17.20 -21.51
C LYS A 213 32.15 -17.05 -22.39
N GLY A 214 31.80 -15.81 -22.69
CA GLY A 214 30.57 -15.47 -23.42
C GLY A 214 30.44 -16.26 -24.72
N ASN A 215 29.29 -16.91 -24.87
CA ASN A 215 28.77 -17.36 -26.15
C ASN A 215 27.38 -16.71 -26.28
N TYR A 216 27.34 -15.52 -26.86
CA TYR A 216 26.18 -15.01 -27.58
C TYR A 216 26.41 -15.28 -29.07
#